data_AF-A0A9X3MDG7-F1
#
_entry.id   AF-A0A9X3MDG7-F1
#
_cell.length_a   1.000
_cell.length_b   1.000
_cell.length_c   1.000
_cell.angle_alpha   90.00
_cell.angle_beta   90.00
_cell.angle_gamma   90.00
#
_symmetry.space_group_name_H-M   'P 1'
#
loop_
_entity.id
_entity.type
_entity.pdbx_description
1 polymer ?
#
loop_
_entity_poly.entity_id
_entity_poly.type
_entity_poly.pdbx_seq_one_letter_code
_entity_poly.pdbx_strand_id
1 'polypeptide(L)'
;MSYSKKPKKVDFSSFESRLRELGIEANVDHLNKDKVSTSQSLTVKNEPSVSWEQPIVTEPQPTFSEQALVVTQEASDRCNEVFGTLFSIYESTWVQSYGKRPTGRFLDFADSLTDKELVRIIQHCRERLQSGDRWPPIMGELVVLKDLPTESELEDALNRVVARTPNDDIELWLMQSKFYELRRLPEHLILKKFREYYRQAMKLLEKGKLTTAPIALPTHSVKSMTDLKREEYEHEHGNKLHPRIQAILDAKKNND
;
A
#
# COMPACT_ATOMS: atom_id res chain seq x y z
N MET A 1 11.46 -56.08 8.75
CA MET A 1 11.50 -55.05 9.80
C MET A 1 11.06 -53.74 9.18
N SER A 2 9.93 -53.17 9.60
CA SER A 2 9.38 -51.92 9.07
C SER A 2 9.16 -50.96 10.25
N TYR A 3 9.83 -49.81 10.24
CA TYR A 3 9.66 -48.77 11.26
C TYR A 3 9.00 -47.55 10.62
N SER A 4 7.69 -47.40 10.80
CA SER A 4 6.97 -46.14 10.56
C SER A 4 6.81 -45.38 11.87
N LYS A 5 7.58 -44.29 12.07
CA LYS A 5 7.36 -43.36 13.19
C LYS A 5 6.31 -42.32 12.78
N LYS A 6 5.21 -42.22 13.54
CA LYS A 6 4.19 -41.16 13.38
C LYS A 6 4.73 -39.83 13.95
N PRO A 7 4.41 -38.66 13.34
CA PRO A 7 4.84 -37.37 13.87
C PRO A 7 4.11 -37.02 15.18
N LYS A 8 4.85 -36.41 16.11
CA LYS A 8 4.32 -35.92 17.40
C LYS A 8 3.44 -34.69 17.17
N LYS A 9 2.30 -34.63 17.86
CA LYS A 9 1.42 -33.46 17.88
C LYS A 9 2.11 -32.30 18.60
N VAL A 10 1.95 -31.09 18.07
CA VAL A 10 2.43 -29.84 18.65
C VAL A 10 1.33 -29.31 19.58
N ASP A 11 1.68 -28.98 20.83
CA ASP A 11 0.74 -28.46 21.84
C ASP A 11 0.60 -26.94 21.74
N PHE A 12 -0.49 -26.51 21.12
CA PHE A 12 -0.83 -25.09 20.88
C PHE A 12 -1.25 -24.32 22.14
N SER A 13 -1.55 -25.01 23.25
CA SER A 13 -2.01 -24.36 24.50
C SER A 13 -0.94 -23.45 25.12
N SER A 14 0.34 -23.77 24.90
CA SER A 14 1.47 -22.97 25.38
C SER A 14 1.60 -21.63 24.64
N PHE A 15 1.20 -21.60 23.36
CA PHE A 15 1.21 -20.42 22.51
C PHE A 15 0.00 -19.52 22.79
N GLU A 16 -1.19 -20.11 22.98
CA GLU A 16 -2.40 -19.38 23.38
C GLU A 16 -2.23 -18.67 24.73
N SER A 17 -1.53 -19.31 25.68
CA SER A 17 -1.25 -18.71 26.99
C SER A 17 -0.36 -17.47 26.87
N ARG A 18 0.63 -17.48 25.96
CA ARG A 18 1.50 -16.31 25.66
C ARG A 18 0.76 -15.19 24.95
N LEU A 19 -0.17 -15.52 24.05
CA LEU A 19 -0.99 -14.51 23.38
C LEU A 19 -1.94 -13.81 24.35
N ARG A 20 -2.51 -14.57 25.30
CA ARG A 20 -3.37 -14.03 26.35
C ARG A 20 -2.61 -13.15 27.34
N GLU A 21 -1.37 -13.51 27.68
CA GLU A 21 -0.47 -12.70 28.53
C GLU A 21 -0.10 -11.36 27.86
N LEU A 22 -0.09 -11.31 26.52
CA LEU A 22 0.13 -10.10 25.72
C LEU A 22 -1.16 -9.31 25.40
N GLY A 23 -2.30 -9.68 26.01
CA GLY A 23 -3.57 -8.98 25.83
C GLY A 23 -4.26 -9.22 24.47
N ILE A 24 -3.85 -10.27 23.75
CA ILE A 24 -4.43 -10.63 22.44
C ILE A 24 -5.42 -11.77 22.65
N GLU A 25 -6.71 -11.44 22.75
CA GLU A 25 -7.79 -12.43 22.78
C GLU A 25 -8.12 -12.89 21.35
N ALA A 26 -7.45 -13.94 20.86
CA ALA A 26 -7.84 -14.64 19.64
C ALA A 26 -8.88 -15.71 19.99
N ASN A 27 -10.12 -15.57 19.49
CA ASN A 27 -11.15 -16.59 19.66
C ASN A 27 -11.03 -17.65 18.54
N VAL A 28 -10.54 -18.84 18.89
CA VAL A 28 -10.14 -19.91 17.94
C VAL A 28 -11.26 -20.97 17.75
N ASP A 29 -12.46 -20.71 18.27
CA ASP A 29 -13.58 -21.67 18.33
C ASP A 29 -14.10 -22.19 16.98
N HIS A 30 -13.72 -21.54 15.86
CA HIS A 30 -14.14 -21.93 14.51
C HIS A 30 -13.28 -23.03 13.88
N LEU A 31 -12.13 -23.39 14.46
CA LEU A 31 -11.22 -24.40 13.88
C LEU A 31 -11.54 -25.84 14.30
N ASN A 32 -12.54 -26.07 15.16
CA ASN A 32 -12.88 -27.39 15.69
C ASN A 32 -14.13 -28.05 15.08
N LYS A 33 -14.81 -27.40 14.13
CA LYS A 33 -15.90 -28.01 13.37
C LYS A 33 -15.45 -28.14 11.92
N ASP A 34 -14.98 -29.34 11.57
CA ASP A 34 -15.47 -30.03 10.38
C ASP A 34 -14.89 -31.46 10.32
N LYS A 35 -15.74 -32.40 10.73
CA LYS A 35 -15.70 -33.80 10.32
C LYS A 35 -16.97 -34.07 9.50
N VAL A 36 -16.77 -34.76 8.38
CA VAL A 36 -17.74 -35.51 7.56
C VAL A 36 -18.56 -34.71 6.53
N SER A 37 -18.24 -34.88 5.24
CA SER A 37 -19.15 -35.57 4.29
C SER A 37 -18.50 -35.93 2.93
N THR A 38 -18.60 -37.22 2.68
CA THR A 38 -18.50 -38.06 1.47
C THR A 38 -18.92 -37.47 0.11
N SER A 39 -18.05 -37.72 -0.88
CA SER A 39 -18.23 -38.08 -2.30
C SER A 39 -19.50 -37.68 -3.07
N GLN A 40 -19.32 -36.99 -4.21
CA GLN A 40 -20.07 -37.26 -5.45
C GLN A 40 -19.17 -37.10 -6.70
N SER A 41 -19.23 -38.12 -7.55
CA SER A 41 -18.60 -38.28 -8.86
C SER A 41 -19.61 -37.92 -9.96
N LEU A 42 -19.21 -37.19 -11.01
CA LEU A 42 -19.92 -37.16 -12.29
C LEU A 42 -18.97 -36.97 -13.49
N THR A 43 -18.72 -38.11 -14.14
CA THR A 43 -18.70 -38.45 -15.58
C THR A 43 -18.36 -37.43 -16.70
N VAL A 44 -17.40 -37.89 -17.50
CA VAL A 44 -16.93 -37.55 -18.87
C VAL A 44 -18.03 -37.26 -19.91
N LYS A 45 -17.77 -36.30 -20.82
CA LYS A 45 -18.24 -36.30 -22.21
C LYS A 45 -17.16 -35.75 -23.17
N ASN A 46 -16.92 -36.52 -24.23
CA ASN A 46 -15.91 -36.34 -25.28
C ASN A 46 -16.25 -35.24 -26.31
N GLU A 47 -15.20 -34.84 -27.03
CA GLU A 47 -15.01 -33.81 -28.08
C GLU A 47 -15.87 -33.94 -29.36
N PRO A 48 -15.67 -33.05 -30.36
CA PRO A 48 -14.72 -33.45 -31.42
C PRO A 48 -13.69 -32.38 -31.86
N SER A 49 -12.56 -32.94 -32.27
CA SER A 49 -11.36 -32.46 -32.96
C SER A 49 -11.49 -31.41 -34.08
N VAL A 50 -10.48 -30.52 -34.17
CA VAL A 50 -9.91 -30.03 -35.45
C VAL A 50 -8.39 -29.99 -35.33
N SER A 51 -7.76 -30.73 -36.24
CA SER A 51 -6.33 -30.92 -36.43
C SER A 51 -5.68 -29.81 -37.26
N TRP A 52 -4.46 -29.44 -36.90
CA TRP A 52 -3.46 -28.91 -37.82
C TRP A 52 -2.19 -29.73 -37.65
N GLU A 53 -1.95 -30.63 -38.59
CA GLU A 53 -0.69 -31.36 -38.74
C GLU A 53 0.37 -30.44 -39.34
N GLN A 54 1.59 -30.47 -38.77
CA GLN A 54 2.85 -30.24 -39.49
C GLN A 54 3.95 -31.12 -38.90
N PRO A 55 4.98 -31.48 -39.71
CA PRO A 55 5.46 -32.85 -39.81
C PRO A 55 6.60 -33.20 -38.85
N ILE A 56 6.68 -34.50 -38.53
CA ILE A 56 7.77 -35.15 -37.80
C ILE A 56 9.03 -35.11 -38.68
N VAL A 57 10.03 -34.32 -38.26
CA VAL A 57 11.43 -34.50 -38.68
C VAL A 57 12.18 -34.97 -37.45
N THR A 58 12.68 -36.21 -37.56
CA THR A 58 13.43 -36.93 -36.54
C THR A 58 14.91 -36.55 -36.63
N GLU A 59 15.46 -35.87 -35.63
CA GLU A 59 16.92 -35.85 -35.34
C GLU A 59 17.16 -35.53 -33.85
N PRO A 60 18.29 -35.95 -33.27
CA PRO A 60 18.34 -36.55 -31.95
C PRO A 60 18.44 -35.54 -30.80
N GLN A 61 17.93 -35.95 -29.64
CA GLN A 61 18.10 -35.24 -28.37
C GLN A 61 19.56 -34.86 -28.13
N PRO A 62 19.86 -33.60 -27.74
CA PRO A 62 20.95 -33.39 -26.82
C PRO A 62 20.46 -33.86 -25.44
N THR A 63 21.07 -34.94 -24.97
CA THR A 63 21.18 -35.27 -23.55
C THR A 63 21.71 -34.02 -22.84
N PHE A 64 20.81 -33.22 -22.28
CA PHE A 64 21.20 -32.19 -21.34
C PHE A 64 21.60 -32.92 -20.06
N SER A 65 22.90 -33.17 -19.94
CA SER A 65 23.52 -33.75 -18.76
C SER A 65 23.03 -33.00 -17.53
N GLU A 66 22.30 -33.73 -16.71
CA GLU A 66 21.87 -33.39 -15.36
C GLU A 66 23.11 -33.24 -14.46
N GLN A 67 23.77 -32.09 -14.58
CA GLN A 67 24.78 -31.62 -13.63
C GLN A 67 24.63 -30.10 -13.46
N ALA A 68 23.40 -29.66 -13.14
CA ALA A 68 23.27 -28.45 -12.34
C ALA A 68 23.78 -28.81 -10.94
N LEU A 69 25.02 -28.42 -10.67
CA LEU A 69 25.60 -28.40 -9.34
C LEU A 69 24.67 -27.54 -8.46
N VAL A 70 23.69 -28.18 -7.81
CA VAL A 70 22.85 -27.52 -6.81
C VAL A 70 23.79 -27.24 -5.65
N VAL A 71 24.41 -26.06 -5.67
CA VAL A 71 24.94 -25.45 -4.46
C VAL A 71 23.73 -25.29 -3.56
N THR A 72 23.54 -26.25 -2.65
CA THR A 72 22.60 -26.10 -1.55
C THR A 72 23.19 -25.07 -0.63
N GLN A 73 23.00 -23.79 -0.98
CA GLN A 73 23.22 -22.71 -0.04
C GLN A 73 22.27 -22.99 1.12
N GLU A 74 22.82 -23.38 2.26
CA GLU A 74 22.02 -23.63 3.45
C GLU A 74 21.36 -22.31 3.85
N ALA A 75 20.03 -22.33 3.99
CA ALA A 75 19.28 -21.14 4.32
C ALA A 75 19.63 -20.70 5.74
N SER A 76 20.04 -19.44 5.88
CA SER A 76 20.26 -18.76 7.16
C SER A 76 19.05 -18.93 8.09
N ASP A 77 19.29 -18.98 9.41
CA ASP A 77 18.23 -19.05 10.43
C ASP A 77 17.21 -17.92 10.24
N ARG A 78 17.70 -16.72 9.91
CA ARG A 78 16.88 -15.56 9.60
C ARG A 78 16.02 -15.79 8.37
N CYS A 79 16.59 -16.35 7.31
CA CYS A 79 15.83 -16.69 6.12
C CYS A 79 14.73 -17.71 6.41
N ASN A 80 14.98 -18.70 7.26
CA ASN A 80 13.96 -19.68 7.66
C ASN A 80 12.85 -19.05 8.51
N GLU A 81 13.18 -18.08 9.37
CA GLU A 81 12.21 -17.30 10.14
C GLU A 81 11.30 -16.48 9.22
N VAL A 82 11.87 -15.69 8.32
CA VAL A 82 11.11 -14.86 7.36
C VAL A 82 10.25 -15.75 6.44
N PHE A 83 10.82 -16.85 5.94
CA PHE A 83 10.07 -17.79 5.10
C PHE A 83 8.94 -18.46 5.88
N GLY A 84 9.20 -18.89 7.13
CA GLY A 84 8.22 -19.53 7.99
C GLY A 84 7.06 -18.62 8.38
N THR A 85 7.34 -17.36 8.68
CA THR A 85 6.31 -16.36 9.01
C THR A 85 5.40 -16.09 7.82
N LEU A 86 5.96 -15.83 6.64
CA LEU A 86 5.15 -15.64 5.43
C LEU A 86 4.40 -16.90 5.00
N PHE A 87 5.03 -18.07 5.17
CA PHE A 87 4.37 -19.36 4.99
C PHE A 87 3.15 -19.53 5.90
N SER A 88 3.24 -19.14 7.18
CA SER A 88 2.10 -19.26 8.11
C SER A 88 0.91 -18.35 7.74
N ILE A 89 1.15 -17.29 6.98
CA ILE A 89 0.10 -16.34 6.58
C ILE A 89 -0.68 -16.86 5.36
N TYR A 90 0.02 -17.44 4.38
CA TYR A 90 -0.57 -17.89 3.11
C TYR A 90 -0.74 -19.42 2.98
N GLU A 91 -0.11 -20.18 3.87
CA GLU A 91 -0.19 -21.64 3.97
C GLU A 91 -0.01 -22.37 2.62
N SER A 92 -1.10 -22.91 2.08
CA SER A 92 -1.08 -23.73 0.85
C SER A 92 -0.75 -22.92 -0.41
N THR A 93 -1.15 -21.64 -0.49
CA THR A 93 -0.87 -20.80 -1.67
C THR A 93 0.58 -20.36 -1.71
N TRP A 94 1.23 -20.29 -0.54
CA TRP A 94 2.68 -20.09 -0.44
C TRP A 94 3.45 -21.21 -1.12
N VAL A 95 3.13 -22.47 -0.81
CA VAL A 95 3.83 -23.63 -1.37
C VAL A 95 3.72 -23.67 -2.90
N GLN A 96 2.58 -23.27 -3.45
CA GLN A 96 2.39 -23.23 -4.89
C GLN A 96 3.25 -22.15 -5.57
N SER A 97 3.50 -21.04 -4.88
CA SER A 97 4.22 -19.89 -5.45
C SER A 97 5.73 -19.95 -5.23
N TYR A 98 6.14 -20.33 -4.02
CA TYR A 98 7.54 -20.29 -3.56
C TYR A 98 8.11 -21.66 -3.18
N GLY A 99 7.29 -22.71 -3.16
CA GLY A 99 7.71 -24.04 -2.74
C GLY A 99 7.77 -24.21 -1.22
N LYS A 100 8.39 -25.32 -0.79
CA LYS A 100 8.50 -25.71 0.63
C LYS A 100 9.77 -25.21 1.31
N ARG A 101 10.74 -24.71 0.54
CA ARG A 101 12.03 -24.25 1.04
C ARG A 101 12.39 -22.92 0.36
N PRO A 102 13.05 -22.01 1.09
CA PRO A 102 13.55 -20.79 0.49
C PRO A 102 14.61 -21.14 -0.57
N THR A 103 14.54 -20.47 -1.72
CA THR A 103 15.45 -20.71 -2.85
C THR A 103 15.80 -19.41 -3.57
N GLY A 104 16.96 -19.39 -4.21
CA GLY A 104 17.39 -18.31 -5.10
C GLY A 104 17.40 -16.94 -4.41
N ARG A 105 16.82 -15.94 -5.08
CA ARG A 105 16.80 -14.53 -4.64
C ARG A 105 16.09 -14.29 -3.29
N PHE A 106 15.29 -15.25 -2.82
CA PHE A 106 14.66 -15.14 -1.51
C PHE A 106 15.71 -15.17 -0.38
N LEU A 107 16.79 -15.93 -0.55
CA LEU A 107 17.86 -16.04 0.45
C LEU A 107 18.48 -14.66 0.71
N ASP A 108 18.94 -14.01 -0.37
CA ASP A 108 19.55 -12.68 -0.30
C ASP A 108 18.58 -11.62 0.23
N PHE A 109 17.31 -11.70 -0.18
CA PHE A 109 16.26 -10.80 0.29
C PHE A 109 16.05 -10.92 1.79
N ALA A 110 15.89 -12.15 2.29
CA ALA A 110 15.60 -12.38 3.70
C ALA A 110 16.78 -11.99 4.60
N ASP A 111 18.01 -12.18 4.14
CA ASP A 111 19.21 -11.75 4.86
C ASP A 111 19.39 -10.22 4.86
N SER A 112 18.90 -9.52 3.84
CA SER A 112 18.91 -8.05 3.79
C SER A 112 17.87 -7.37 4.67
N LEU A 113 16.93 -8.14 5.24
CA LEU A 113 15.71 -7.63 5.83
C LEU A 113 15.83 -7.36 7.33
N THR A 114 15.62 -6.11 7.72
CA THR A 114 15.53 -5.73 9.14
C THR A 114 14.21 -6.16 9.77
N ASP A 115 14.15 -6.26 11.10
CA ASP A 115 12.92 -6.62 11.82
C ASP A 115 11.76 -5.67 11.54
N LYS A 116 12.06 -4.36 11.41
CA LYS A 116 11.04 -3.34 11.11
C LYS A 116 10.45 -3.53 9.72
N GLU A 117 11.29 -3.83 8.73
CA GLU A 117 10.86 -4.11 7.36
C GLU A 117 10.06 -5.41 7.28
N LEU A 118 10.45 -6.45 8.03
CA LEU A 118 9.70 -7.70 8.12
C LEU A 118 8.29 -7.48 8.67
N VAL A 119 8.16 -6.77 9.78
CA VAL A 119 6.84 -6.44 10.37
C VAL A 119 5.97 -5.69 9.37
N ARG A 120 6.55 -4.73 8.64
CA ARG A 120 5.84 -3.99 7.59
C ARG A 120 5.36 -4.90 6.46
N ILE A 121 6.20 -5.80 5.97
CA ILE A 121 5.80 -6.78 4.95
C ILE A 121 4.68 -7.69 5.46
N ILE A 122 4.80 -8.19 6.69
CA ILE A 122 3.75 -9.01 7.32
C ILE A 122 2.42 -8.25 7.36
N GLN A 123 2.45 -6.97 7.71
CA GLN A 123 1.27 -6.13 7.76
C GLN A 123 0.64 -5.97 6.37
N HIS A 124 1.42 -5.66 5.34
CA HIS A 124 0.95 -5.62 3.95
C HIS A 124 0.32 -6.95 3.50
N CYS A 125 0.94 -8.08 3.85
CA CYS A 125 0.41 -9.39 3.53
C CYS A 125 -0.96 -9.65 4.19
N ARG A 126 -1.15 -9.21 5.43
CA ARG A 126 -2.42 -9.30 6.15
C ARG A 126 -3.50 -8.40 5.55
N GLU A 127 -3.15 -7.16 5.20
CA GLU A 127 -4.08 -6.20 4.55
C GLU A 127 -4.57 -6.74 3.20
N ARG A 128 -3.68 -7.39 2.43
CA ARG A 128 -4.06 -8.08 1.19
C ARG A 128 -5.03 -9.24 1.42
N LEU A 129 -4.78 -10.06 2.44
CA LEU A 129 -5.69 -11.14 2.81
C LEU A 129 -7.07 -10.63 3.22
N GLN A 130 -7.12 -9.54 3.99
CA GLN A 130 -8.38 -8.88 4.37
C GLN A 130 -9.12 -8.31 3.14
N SER A 131 -8.38 -7.82 2.14
CA SER A 131 -8.93 -7.36 0.86
C SER A 131 -9.43 -8.50 -0.05
N GLY A 132 -9.17 -9.76 0.30
CA GLY A 132 -9.57 -10.95 -0.44
C GLY A 132 -8.50 -11.56 -1.35
N ASP A 133 -7.30 -10.97 -1.39
CA ASP A 133 -6.17 -11.48 -2.17
C ASP A 133 -5.48 -12.62 -1.41
N ARG A 134 -5.81 -13.86 -1.79
CA ARG A 134 -5.29 -15.08 -1.15
C ARG A 134 -3.91 -15.52 -1.64
N TRP A 135 -3.39 -14.87 -2.67
CA TRP A 135 -2.10 -15.20 -3.26
C TRP A 135 -0.98 -14.36 -2.64
N PRO A 136 0.17 -14.97 -2.32
CA PRO A 136 1.31 -14.25 -1.77
C PRO A 136 1.87 -13.24 -2.79
N PRO A 137 2.45 -12.12 -2.33
CA PRO A 137 3.13 -11.17 -3.22
C PRO A 137 4.29 -11.85 -3.94
N ILE A 138 4.53 -11.47 -5.20
CA ILE A 138 5.71 -11.93 -5.94
C ILE A 138 7.00 -11.32 -5.37
N MET A 139 8.16 -11.90 -5.69
CA MET A 139 9.44 -11.46 -5.10
C MET A 139 9.71 -9.97 -5.35
N GLY A 140 9.41 -9.49 -6.56
CA GLY A 140 9.55 -8.07 -6.89
C GLY A 140 8.63 -7.16 -6.08
N GLU A 141 7.44 -7.65 -5.69
CA GLU A 141 6.52 -6.91 -4.81
C GLU A 141 7.04 -6.89 -3.38
N LEU A 142 7.51 -8.03 -2.84
CA LEU A 142 8.07 -8.10 -1.48
C LEU A 142 9.21 -7.09 -1.27
N VAL A 143 10.07 -6.92 -2.27
CA VAL A 143 11.15 -5.92 -2.23
C VAL A 143 10.62 -4.50 -2.13
N VAL A 144 9.50 -4.19 -2.80
CA VAL A 144 8.89 -2.84 -2.77
C VAL A 144 8.12 -2.62 -1.47
N LEU A 145 7.46 -3.64 -0.92
CA LEU A 145 6.61 -3.54 0.27
C LEU A 145 7.39 -3.16 1.53
N LYS A 146 8.70 -3.43 1.58
CA LYS A 146 9.54 -3.07 2.73
C LYS A 146 9.66 -1.55 2.95
N ASP A 147 9.54 -0.76 1.87
CA ASP A 147 9.69 0.70 1.88
C ASP A 147 8.33 1.42 1.77
N LEU A 148 7.26 0.70 1.45
CA LEU A 148 5.94 1.28 1.20
C LEU A 148 5.14 1.44 2.50
N PRO A 149 4.47 2.59 2.74
CA PRO A 149 3.62 2.74 3.92
C PRO A 149 2.44 1.76 3.87
N THR A 150 2.08 1.18 5.02
CA THR A 150 0.94 0.27 5.15
C THR A 150 -0.39 1.03 5.00
N GLU A 151 -1.49 0.32 4.77
CA GLU A 151 -2.80 0.95 4.72
C GLU A 151 -3.15 1.61 6.05
N SER A 152 -2.84 0.94 7.17
CA SER A 152 -3.00 1.52 8.51
C SER A 152 -2.17 2.80 8.73
N GLU A 153 -0.91 2.82 8.30
CA GLU A 153 -0.05 4.01 8.40
C GLU A 153 -0.60 5.17 7.56
N LEU A 154 -1.16 4.88 6.38
CA LEU A 154 -1.80 5.87 5.52
C LEU A 154 -3.09 6.43 6.13
N GLU A 155 -3.90 5.61 6.80
CA GLU A 155 -5.08 6.04 7.54
C GLU A 155 -4.70 6.98 8.68
N ASP A 156 -3.71 6.60 9.47
CA ASP A 156 -3.20 7.42 10.57
C ASP A 156 -2.60 8.74 10.05
N ALA A 157 -1.86 8.70 8.94
CA ALA A 157 -1.33 9.89 8.29
C ALA A 157 -2.44 10.81 7.76
N LEU A 158 -3.50 10.25 7.17
CA LEU A 158 -4.67 11.01 6.75
C LEU A 158 -5.33 11.68 7.96
N ASN A 159 -5.53 10.96 9.06
CA ASN A 159 -6.12 11.49 10.29
C ASN A 159 -5.29 12.66 10.84
N ARG A 160 -3.96 12.55 10.85
CA ARG A 160 -3.04 13.63 11.23
C ARG A 160 -3.14 14.84 10.30
N VAL A 161 -3.18 14.62 8.99
CA VAL A 161 -3.33 15.71 8.00
C VAL A 161 -4.68 16.42 8.15
N VAL A 162 -5.76 15.68 8.38
CA VAL A 162 -7.10 16.23 8.65
C VAL A 162 -7.13 17.01 9.97
N ALA A 163 -6.50 16.48 11.02
CA ALA A 163 -6.36 17.11 12.34
C ALA A 163 -5.36 18.28 12.35
N ARG A 164 -4.62 18.51 11.25
CA ARG A 164 -3.57 19.53 11.10
C ARG A 164 -2.40 19.36 12.07
N THR A 165 -2.07 18.12 12.38
CA THR A 165 -0.93 17.74 13.23
C THR A 165 0.02 16.85 12.41
N PRO A 166 0.69 17.38 11.37
CA PRO A 166 1.58 16.58 10.54
C PRO A 166 2.81 16.14 11.33
N ASN A 167 3.20 14.88 11.18
CA ASN A 167 4.42 14.33 11.76
C ASN A 167 5.61 14.42 10.80
N ASP A 168 5.36 14.21 9.50
CA ASP A 168 6.40 14.10 8.48
C ASP A 168 6.34 15.27 7.48
N ASP A 169 7.45 15.55 6.79
CA ASP A 169 7.51 16.56 5.73
C ASP A 169 6.51 16.27 4.60
N ILE A 170 6.25 15.00 4.32
CA ILE A 170 5.23 14.56 3.36
C ILE A 170 3.84 14.98 3.81
N GLU A 171 3.50 14.73 5.08
CA GLU A 171 2.21 15.11 5.66
C GLU A 171 2.06 16.63 5.67
N LEU A 172 3.12 17.36 5.99
CA LEU A 172 3.16 18.83 5.96
C LEU A 172 2.90 19.35 4.54
N TRP A 173 3.55 18.76 3.53
CA TRP A 173 3.34 19.11 2.12
C TRP A 173 1.90 18.81 1.67
N LEU A 174 1.36 17.65 2.05
CA LEU A 174 -0.03 17.28 1.74
C LEU A 174 -1.03 18.24 2.39
N MET A 175 -0.77 18.62 3.64
CA MET A 175 -1.59 19.59 4.36
C MET A 175 -1.55 20.98 3.70
N GLN A 176 -0.39 21.42 3.21
CA GLN A 176 -0.25 22.74 2.58
C GLN A 176 -0.83 22.79 1.15
N SER A 177 -0.57 21.76 0.35
CA SER A 177 -0.86 21.78 -1.10
C SER A 177 -2.18 21.09 -1.48
N LYS A 178 -2.60 20.06 -0.74
CA LYS A 178 -3.70 19.14 -1.13
C LYS A 178 -4.83 19.02 -0.13
N PHE A 179 -4.73 19.64 1.05
CA PHE A 179 -5.76 19.58 2.10
C PHE A 179 -7.16 19.99 1.61
N TYR A 180 -7.24 21.05 0.80
CA TYR A 180 -8.52 21.52 0.28
C TYR A 180 -9.20 20.52 -0.64
N GLU A 181 -8.43 19.82 -1.48
CA GLU A 181 -8.92 18.77 -2.37
C GLU A 181 -9.40 17.57 -1.54
N LEU A 182 -8.61 17.15 -0.55
CA LEU A 182 -8.94 16.03 0.33
C LEU A 182 -10.22 16.26 1.15
N ARG A 183 -10.40 17.47 1.70
CA ARG A 183 -11.58 17.82 2.53
C ARG A 183 -12.91 17.75 1.77
N ARG A 184 -12.88 17.90 0.44
CA ARG A 184 -14.09 17.93 -0.39
C ARG A 184 -14.53 16.56 -0.89
N LEU A 185 -13.65 15.57 -0.78
CA LEU A 185 -13.94 14.23 -1.26
C LEU A 185 -14.85 13.49 -0.29
N PRO A 186 -15.70 12.57 -0.79
CA PRO A 186 -16.45 11.67 0.08
C PRO A 186 -15.50 10.68 0.75
N GLU A 187 -15.86 10.24 1.95
CA GLU A 187 -15.04 9.39 2.82
C GLU A 187 -14.53 8.12 2.13
N HIS A 188 -15.37 7.43 1.37
CA HIS A 188 -14.95 6.21 0.65
C HIS A 188 -13.90 6.43 -0.47
N LEU A 189 -13.69 7.67 -0.93
CA LEU A 189 -12.69 7.99 -1.96
C LEU A 189 -11.46 8.71 -1.40
N ILE A 190 -11.57 9.26 -0.19
CA ILE A 190 -10.52 10.11 0.38
C ILE A 190 -9.21 9.35 0.53
N LEU A 191 -9.25 8.11 1.02
CA LEU A 191 -8.07 7.29 1.28
C LEU A 191 -7.37 6.89 -0.02
N LYS A 192 -8.15 6.53 -1.04
CA LYS A 192 -7.62 6.22 -2.38
C LYS A 192 -6.88 7.42 -2.97
N LYS A 193 -7.47 8.61 -2.89
CA LYS A 193 -6.83 9.85 -3.38
C LYS A 193 -5.66 10.28 -2.52
N PHE A 194 -5.75 10.11 -1.21
CA PHE A 194 -4.66 10.36 -0.28
C PHE A 194 -3.44 9.49 -0.60
N ARG A 195 -3.64 8.18 -0.84
CA ARG A 195 -2.59 7.25 -1.26
C ARG A 195 -1.89 7.70 -2.55
N GLU A 196 -2.65 8.20 -3.53
CA GLU A 196 -2.10 8.77 -4.77
C GLU A 196 -1.22 9.99 -4.48
N TYR A 197 -1.68 10.93 -3.65
CA TYR A 197 -0.91 12.12 -3.29
C TYR A 197 0.30 11.81 -2.40
N TYR A 198 0.17 10.88 -1.47
CA TYR A 198 1.27 10.43 -0.63
C TYR A 198 2.39 9.82 -1.47
N ARG A 199 2.04 8.98 -2.47
CA ARG A 199 3.02 8.45 -3.42
C ARG A 199 3.65 9.54 -4.29
N GLN A 200 2.89 10.56 -4.67
CA GLN A 200 3.45 11.71 -5.39
C GLN A 200 4.44 12.49 -4.52
N ALA A 201 4.11 12.71 -3.25
CA ALA A 201 4.96 13.39 -2.28
C ALA A 201 6.25 12.59 -2.01
N MET A 202 6.18 11.27 -1.83
CA MET A 202 7.35 10.38 -1.74
C MET A 202 8.29 10.56 -2.94
N LYS A 203 7.74 10.55 -4.17
CA LYS A 203 8.53 10.79 -5.39
C LYS A 203 9.14 12.19 -5.46
N LEU A 204 8.48 13.19 -4.88
CA LEU A 204 9.01 14.56 -4.82
C LEU A 204 10.13 14.67 -3.78
N LEU A 205 10.00 13.97 -2.65
CA LEU A 205 11.01 13.87 -1.61
C LEU A 205 12.27 13.19 -2.14
N GLU A 206 12.14 12.03 -2.80
CA GLU A 206 13.25 11.32 -3.44
C GLU A 206 14.01 12.20 -4.46
N LYS A 207 13.28 13.08 -5.16
CA LYS A 207 13.85 14.02 -6.12
C LYS A 207 14.40 15.30 -5.49
N GLY A 208 14.28 15.48 -4.18
CA GLY A 208 14.68 16.69 -3.46
C GLY A 208 13.87 17.94 -3.82
N LYS A 209 12.66 17.78 -4.38
CA LYS A 209 11.77 18.88 -4.81
C LYS A 209 10.62 19.14 -3.84
N LEU A 210 10.60 18.46 -2.69
CA LEU A 210 9.58 18.66 -1.68
C LEU A 210 9.86 19.98 -0.95
N THR A 211 9.12 21.03 -1.30
CA THR A 211 9.22 22.32 -0.62
C THR A 211 8.03 22.47 0.32
N THR A 212 8.31 22.47 1.62
CA THR A 212 7.36 22.69 2.72
C THR A 212 7.58 24.05 3.35
N ALA A 213 7.60 25.12 2.53
CA ALA A 213 7.74 26.45 3.08
C ALA A 213 6.45 26.83 3.85
N PRO A 214 6.55 27.40 5.06
CA PRO A 214 5.38 28.04 5.66
C PRO A 214 4.86 29.07 4.66
N ILE A 215 3.53 29.17 4.53
CA ILE A 215 2.89 30.22 3.74
C ILE A 215 3.20 31.55 4.46
N ALA A 216 4.39 32.09 4.23
CA ALA A 216 4.73 33.42 4.64
C ALA A 216 3.84 34.35 3.80
N LEU A 217 3.16 35.27 4.48
CA LEU A 217 2.54 36.39 3.79
C LEU A 217 3.63 37.02 2.91
N PRO A 218 3.34 37.32 1.63
CA PRO A 218 4.28 38.00 0.77
C PRO A 218 4.83 39.23 1.50
N THR A 219 6.16 39.41 1.51
CA THR A 219 6.81 40.57 2.13
C THR A 219 6.30 41.89 1.56
N HIS A 220 5.74 41.84 0.36
CA HIS A 220 5.08 42.96 -0.29
C HIS A 220 3.60 42.63 -0.52
N SER A 221 2.72 43.45 0.05
CA SER A 221 1.31 43.43 -0.30
C SER A 221 1.15 43.72 -1.79
N VAL A 222 0.66 42.75 -2.55
CA VAL A 222 0.30 42.96 -3.95
C VAL A 222 -1.01 43.75 -3.96
N LYS A 223 -0.94 45.03 -4.31
CA LYS A 223 -2.13 45.87 -4.47
C LYS A 223 -3.05 45.25 -5.53
N SER A 224 -4.34 45.12 -5.23
CA SER A 224 -5.31 44.66 -6.22
C SER A 224 -5.39 45.67 -7.36
N MET A 225 -5.77 45.23 -8.56
CA MET A 225 -6.06 46.14 -9.68
C MET A 225 -7.10 47.21 -9.32
N THR A 226 -8.03 46.88 -8.41
CA THR A 226 -9.00 47.84 -7.88
C THR A 226 -8.36 48.90 -7.00
N ASP A 227 -7.35 48.51 -6.21
CA ASP A 227 -6.64 49.42 -5.31
C ASP A 227 -5.74 50.35 -6.11
N LEU A 228 -5.06 49.85 -7.15
CA LEU A 228 -4.28 50.66 -8.09
C LEU A 228 -5.16 51.71 -8.78
N LYS A 229 -6.30 51.29 -9.34
CA LYS A 229 -7.25 52.22 -9.98
C LYS A 229 -7.83 53.24 -9.01
N ARG A 230 -8.04 52.83 -7.76
CA ARG A 230 -8.51 53.74 -6.71
C ARG A 230 -7.44 54.78 -6.39
N GLU A 231 -6.19 54.36 -6.23
CA GLU A 231 -5.05 55.26 -5.97
C GLU A 231 -4.78 56.19 -7.17
N GLU A 232 -4.86 55.69 -8.41
CA GLU A 232 -4.76 56.51 -9.63
C GLU A 232 -5.87 57.57 -9.67
N TYR A 233 -7.10 57.18 -9.38
CA TYR A 233 -8.23 58.10 -9.34
C TYR A 233 -8.10 59.13 -8.19
N GLU A 234 -7.66 58.71 -7.01
CA GLU A 234 -7.36 59.60 -5.87
C GLU A 234 -6.19 60.55 -6.19
N HIS A 235 -5.20 60.12 -6.98
CA HIS A 235 -4.09 60.97 -7.42
C HIS A 235 -4.54 62.03 -8.44
N GLU A 236 -5.39 61.66 -9.41
CA GLU A 236 -5.88 62.57 -10.45
C GLU A 236 -6.99 63.52 -9.97
N HIS A 237 -7.89 63.03 -9.11
CA HIS A 237 -9.13 63.73 -8.75
C HIS A 237 -9.21 64.11 -7.26
N GLY A 238 -8.22 63.72 -6.46
CA GLY A 238 -8.22 63.87 -5.00
C GLY A 238 -9.30 62.99 -4.34
N ASN A 239 -9.71 63.37 -3.12
CA ASN A 239 -10.79 62.69 -2.39
C ASN A 239 -12.21 62.94 -2.95
N LYS A 240 -12.34 63.34 -4.23
CA LYS A 240 -13.65 63.59 -4.83
C LYS A 240 -14.29 62.27 -5.23
N LEU A 241 -15.55 62.06 -4.87
CA LEU A 241 -16.31 60.90 -5.32
C LEU A 241 -16.38 60.84 -6.85
N HIS A 242 -16.36 59.64 -7.42
CA HIS A 242 -16.55 59.45 -8.85
C HIS A 242 -17.88 60.09 -9.31
N PRO A 243 -17.94 60.81 -10.45
CA PRO A 243 -19.14 61.54 -10.89
C PRO A 243 -20.40 60.66 -10.95
N ARG A 244 -20.23 59.39 -11.34
CA ARG A 244 -21.30 58.39 -11.33
C ARG A 244 -21.89 58.15 -9.93
N ILE A 245 -21.05 58.11 -8.89
CA ILE A 245 -21.50 57.89 -7.51
C ILE A 245 -22.20 59.14 -6.98
N GLN A 246 -21.68 60.33 -7.31
CA GLN A 246 -22.33 61.60 -6.97
C GLN A 246 -23.72 61.68 -7.60
N ALA A 247 -23.87 61.37 -8.89
CA ALA A 247 -25.16 61.35 -9.56
C ALA A 247 -26.18 60.37 -8.93
N ILE A 248 -25.71 59.20 -8.44
CA ILE A 248 -26.58 58.25 -7.71
C ILE A 248 -27.01 58.82 -6.35
N LEU A 249 -26.10 59.46 -5.62
CA LEU A 249 -26.41 60.08 -4.34
C LEU A 249 -27.38 61.25 -4.51
N ASP A 250 -27.18 62.07 -5.53
CA ASP A 250 -28.05 63.21 -5.85
C ASP A 250 -29.43 62.73 -6.32
N ALA A 251 -29.48 61.68 -7.16
CA ALA A 251 -30.74 61.06 -7.57
C ALA A 251 -31.50 60.43 -6.40
N LYS A 252 -30.77 59.88 -5.41
CA LYS A 252 -31.38 59.33 -4.19
C LYS A 252 -31.90 60.45 -3.27
N LYS A 253 -31.15 61.54 -3.13
CA LYS A 253 -31.54 62.71 -2.33
C LYS A 253 -32.72 63.48 -2.91
N ASN A 254 -32.94 63.40 -4.22
CA ASN A 254 -34.10 64.00 -4.90
C ASN A 254 -35.36 63.12 -4.88
N ASN A 255 -35.25 61.87 -4.43
CA ASN A 255 -36.37 60.91 -4.33
C ASN A 255 -36.85 60.70 -2.88
N ASP A 256 -36.23 61.38 -1.90
CA ASP A 256 -36.72 61.54 -0.52
C ASP A 256 -37.36 62.93 -0.38
#